data_AF-A0A916TE42-F1
#
_entry.id   AF-A0A916TE42-F1
#
_cell.length_a   1.000
_cell.length_b   1.000
_cell.length_c   1.000
_cell.angle_alpha   90.00
_cell.angle_beta   90.00
_cell.angle_gamma   90.00
#
_symmetry.space_group_name_H-M   'P 1'
#
loop_
_entity.id
_entity.type
_entity.pdbx_description
1 polymer ?
#
loop_
_entity_poly.entity_id
_entity_poly.type
_entity_poly.pdbx_seq_one_letter_code
_entity_poly.pdbx_strand_id
1 'polypeptide(L)'
;MPANAPVLTTGQVTEKLNISRATLSKLVDTSVLHSEKSGATTLFIEDEVTELASRRPVAMPPRLGALVCRMGRPSHDGDRQIGWNETWPEEAKIEAVRGWWKVAWPDQLVGEALVAVVAGWVVGVWQIGQEPPERNDAGRVRFRLHPATPAQTDYFARRTLSLPAGPAALPIGVPFRGET
;
A
#
# COMPACT_ATOMS: atom_id res chain seq x y z
N MET A 1 -22.24 -17.27 20.66
CA MET A 1 -20.80 -17.47 20.46
C MET A 1 -20.59 -17.70 18.98
N PRO A 2 -19.91 -16.81 18.23
CA PRO A 2 -19.59 -17.15 16.85
C PRO A 2 -18.73 -18.42 16.86
N ALA A 3 -19.00 -19.34 15.93
CA ALA A 3 -18.25 -20.58 15.76
C ALA A 3 -16.74 -20.27 15.67
N ASN A 4 -15.90 -21.16 16.22
CA ASN A 4 -14.44 -21.06 16.11
C ASN A 4 -14.05 -20.85 14.65
N ALA A 5 -13.76 -19.61 14.26
CA ALA A 5 -13.23 -19.33 12.93
C ALA A 5 -11.93 -20.12 12.78
N PRO A 6 -11.71 -20.82 11.66
CA PRO A 6 -10.49 -21.58 11.48
C PRO A 6 -9.28 -20.64 11.58
N VAL A 7 -8.24 -21.11 12.27
CA VAL A 7 -7.02 -20.35 12.52
C VAL A 7 -5.81 -21.02 11.86
N LEU A 8 -4.90 -20.19 11.36
CA LEU A 8 -3.64 -20.60 10.75
C LEU A 8 -2.46 -20.18 11.62
N THR A 9 -1.40 -20.97 11.61
CA THR A 9 -0.11 -20.63 12.20
C THR A 9 0.72 -19.78 11.24
N THR A 10 1.76 -19.11 11.74
CA THR A 10 2.74 -18.36 10.93
C THR A 10 3.24 -19.16 9.71
N GLY A 11 3.56 -20.44 9.87
CA GLY A 11 4.05 -21.30 8.78
C GLY A 11 3.01 -21.48 7.67
N GLN A 12 1.78 -21.81 8.05
CA GLN A 12 0.67 -21.99 7.12
C GLN A 12 0.35 -20.68 6.37
N VAL A 13 0.42 -19.53 7.03
CA VAL A 13 0.20 -18.23 6.38
C VAL A 13 1.30 -17.91 5.37
N THR A 14 2.58 -18.10 5.73
CA THR A 14 3.69 -17.85 4.80
C THR A 14 3.63 -18.74 3.57
N GLU A 15 3.21 -20.00 3.74
CA GLU A 15 3.02 -20.95 2.64
C GLU A 15 1.82 -20.54 1.77
N LYS A 16 0.65 -20.29 2.39
CA LYS A 16 -0.60 -19.93 1.67
C LYS A 16 -0.48 -18.64 0.87
N LEU A 17 0.29 -17.66 1.37
CA LEU A 17 0.55 -16.39 0.68
C LEU A 17 1.81 -16.41 -0.18
N ASN A 18 2.62 -17.48 -0.14
CA ASN A 18 3.92 -17.58 -0.77
C ASN A 18 4.85 -16.37 -0.46
N ILE A 19 5.00 -16.05 0.83
CA ILE A 19 5.80 -14.91 1.29
C ILE A 19 6.80 -15.27 2.39
N SER A 20 7.81 -14.42 2.55
CA SER A 20 8.75 -14.53 3.66
C SER A 20 8.11 -14.17 5.00
N ARG A 21 8.69 -14.66 6.11
CA ARG A 21 8.31 -14.25 7.47
C ARG A 21 8.48 -12.74 7.72
N ALA A 22 9.46 -12.11 7.08
CA ALA A 22 9.66 -10.66 7.19
C ALA A 22 8.51 -9.88 6.52
N THR A 23 8.04 -10.36 5.37
CA THR A 23 6.86 -9.82 4.69
C THR A 23 5.60 -10.00 5.56
N LEU A 24 5.42 -11.17 6.16
CA LEU A 24 4.32 -11.42 7.09
C LEU A 24 4.39 -10.49 8.32
N SER A 25 5.56 -10.33 8.94
CA SER A 25 5.76 -9.39 10.05
C SER A 25 5.35 -7.98 9.66
N LYS A 26 5.69 -7.55 8.43
CA LYS A 26 5.31 -6.23 7.92
C LYS A 26 3.79 -6.07 7.78
N LEU A 27 3.08 -7.10 7.33
CA LEU A 27 1.61 -7.08 7.24
C LEU A 27 0.96 -6.98 8.63
N VAL A 28 1.52 -7.66 9.62
CA VAL A 28 1.04 -7.59 11.02
C VAL A 28 1.34 -6.22 11.64
N ASP A 29 2.57 -5.73 11.48
CA ASP A 29 3.02 -4.44 12.03
C ASP A 29 2.20 -3.25 11.49
N THR A 30 1.59 -3.40 10.32
CA THR A 30 0.76 -2.39 9.65
C THR A 30 -0.74 -2.70 9.78
N SER A 31 -1.10 -3.72 10.55
CA SER A 31 -2.49 -4.19 10.76
C SER A 31 -3.24 -4.56 9.48
N VAL A 32 -2.53 -4.82 8.38
CA VAL A 32 -3.13 -5.34 7.14
C VAL A 32 -3.60 -6.78 7.33
N LEU A 33 -2.94 -7.51 8.23
CA LEU A 33 -3.36 -8.84 8.67
C LEU A 33 -3.33 -8.89 10.20
N HIS A 34 -4.42 -9.33 10.82
CA HIS A 34 -4.48 -9.41 12.28
C HIS A 34 -3.88 -10.73 12.78
N SER A 35 -3.27 -10.68 13.96
CA SER A 35 -2.68 -11.84 14.59
C SER A 35 -2.98 -11.85 16.08
N GLU A 36 -3.21 -13.03 16.64
CA GLU A 36 -3.38 -13.24 18.07
C GLU A 36 -2.29 -14.18 18.60
N LYS A 37 -1.77 -13.91 19.79
CA LYS A 37 -0.82 -14.81 20.45
C LYS A 37 -1.55 -15.79 21.35
N SER A 38 -1.31 -17.08 21.15
CA SER A 38 -1.75 -18.16 22.03
C SER A 38 -0.54 -18.96 22.51
N GLY A 39 -0.10 -18.67 23.74
CA GLY A 39 1.14 -19.20 24.30
C GLY A 39 2.36 -18.79 23.45
N ALA A 40 3.09 -19.78 22.94
CA ALA A 40 4.25 -19.56 22.07
C ALA A 40 3.90 -19.44 20.58
N THR A 41 2.62 -19.58 20.21
CA THR A 41 2.18 -19.63 18.80
C THR A 41 1.43 -18.35 18.44
N THR A 42 1.71 -17.81 17.25
CA THR A 42 0.90 -16.76 16.64
C THR A 42 -0.13 -17.38 15.71
N LEU A 43 -1.38 -17.00 15.89
CA LEU A 43 -2.55 -17.46 15.15
C LEU A 43 -3.12 -16.33 14.30
N PHE A 44 -3.66 -16.69 13.14
CA PHE A 44 -4.26 -15.79 12.15
C PHE A 44 -5.62 -16.33 11.74
N ILE A 45 -6.60 -15.46 11.51
CA ILE A 45 -7.92 -15.87 11.03
C ILE A 45 -7.79 -16.32 9.57
N GLU A 46 -8.23 -17.54 9.24
CA GLU A 46 -8.08 -18.08 7.89
C GLU A 46 -8.82 -17.26 6.83
N ASP A 47 -9.97 -16.68 7.17
CA ASP A 47 -10.76 -15.85 6.25
C ASP A 47 -9.99 -14.58 5.82
N GLU A 48 -9.30 -13.90 6.74
CA GLU A 48 -8.46 -12.74 6.41
C GLU A 48 -7.31 -13.12 5.49
N VAL A 49 -6.66 -14.26 5.76
CA VAL A 49 -5.56 -14.77 4.95
C VAL A 49 -6.07 -15.16 3.55
N THR A 50 -7.25 -15.77 3.47
CA THR A 50 -7.88 -16.17 2.21
C THR A 50 -8.32 -14.96 1.38
N GLU A 51 -8.88 -13.93 2.02
CA GLU A 51 -9.18 -12.66 1.37
C GLU A 51 -7.92 -12.04 0.78
N LEU A 52 -6.84 -11.98 1.57
CA LEU A 52 -5.56 -11.40 1.14
C LEU A 52 -4.94 -12.18 -0.02
N ALA A 53 -5.04 -13.52 0.00
CA ALA A 53 -4.58 -14.42 -1.06
C ALA A 53 -5.39 -14.29 -2.35
N SER A 54 -6.68 -13.94 -2.26
CA SER A 54 -7.56 -13.79 -3.43
C SER A 54 -7.27 -12.54 -4.27
N ARG A 55 -6.47 -11.61 -3.75
CA ARG A 55 -6.16 -10.33 -4.39
C ARG A 55 -5.27 -10.56 -5.62
N ARG A 56 -5.78 -10.14 -6.77
CA ARG A 56 -5.08 -10.31 -8.05
C ARG A 56 -4.06 -9.18 -8.26
N PRO A 57 -2.97 -9.44 -9.02
CA PRO A 57 -2.09 -8.38 -9.46
C PRO A 57 -2.84 -7.30 -10.25
N VAL A 58 -2.44 -6.05 -10.06
CA VAL A 58 -2.79 -4.96 -10.98
C VAL A 58 -2.23 -5.30 -12.35
N ALA A 59 -3.05 -5.25 -13.40
CA ALA A 59 -2.55 -5.31 -14.75
C ALA A 59 -1.60 -4.13 -14.96
N MET A 60 -0.36 -4.36 -15.40
CA MET A 60 0.63 -3.30 -15.56
C MET A 60 0.59 -2.79 -17.02
N PRO A 61 -0.15 -1.71 -17.32
CA PRO A 61 -0.07 -1.06 -18.61
C PRO A 61 1.31 -0.41 -18.76
N PRO A 62 1.68 0.01 -19.98
CA PRO A 62 2.90 0.80 -20.22
C PRO A 62 2.98 2.08 -19.35
N ARG A 63 1.83 2.57 -18.86
CA ARG A 63 1.72 3.71 -17.93
C ARG A 63 0.67 3.42 -16.87
N LEU A 64 1.10 3.29 -15.61
CA LEU A 64 0.22 2.95 -14.50
C LEU A 64 -0.76 4.07 -14.11
N GLY A 65 -0.50 5.33 -14.48
CA GLY A 65 -1.36 6.46 -14.09
C GLY A 65 -1.49 6.60 -12.57
N ALA A 66 -0.40 6.39 -11.84
CA ALA A 66 -0.43 6.44 -10.38
C ALA A 66 0.91 6.78 -9.74
N LEU A 67 0.86 7.50 -8.61
CA LEU A 67 1.93 7.58 -7.64
C LEU A 67 1.80 6.44 -6.64
N VAL A 68 2.78 5.54 -6.59
CA VAL A 68 2.75 4.40 -5.65
C VAL A 68 3.62 4.69 -4.43
N CYS A 69 2.98 4.80 -3.26
CA CYS A 69 3.63 5.05 -1.98
C CYS A 69 3.85 3.73 -1.24
N ARG A 70 5.11 3.31 -1.11
CA ARG A 70 5.46 2.15 -0.28
C ARG A 70 5.43 2.52 1.19
N MET A 71 4.51 1.91 1.93
CA MET A 71 4.36 2.18 3.35
C MET A 71 5.15 1.17 4.17
N GLY A 72 5.70 1.66 5.28
CA GLY A 72 6.42 0.88 6.29
C GLY A 72 5.58 0.69 7.55
N ARG A 73 6.23 0.15 8.59
CA ARG A 73 5.67 0.10 9.94
C ARG A 73 5.23 1.51 10.38
N PRO A 74 4.08 1.65 11.05
CA PRO A 74 3.63 2.94 11.57
C PRO A 74 4.63 3.48 12.59
N SER A 75 4.93 4.77 12.49
CA SER A 75 5.84 5.51 13.36
C SER A 75 5.44 6.98 13.41
N HIS A 76 6.11 7.75 14.25
CA HIS A 76 5.96 9.20 14.32
C HIS A 76 7.28 9.89 13.93
N ASP A 77 7.17 11.02 13.26
CA ASP A 77 8.25 11.96 12.97
C ASP A 77 7.80 13.36 13.45
N GLY A 78 8.21 13.73 14.67
CA GLY A 78 7.59 14.82 15.41
C GLY A 78 6.09 14.55 15.65
N ASP A 79 5.25 15.52 15.31
CA ASP A 79 3.78 15.40 15.42
C ASP A 79 3.14 14.65 14.23
N ARG A 80 3.94 14.26 13.23
CA ARG A 80 3.43 13.65 12.00
C ARG A 80 3.44 12.13 12.08
N GLN A 81 2.33 11.51 11.70
CA GLN A 81 2.25 10.08 11.48
C GLN A 81 2.91 9.68 10.15
N ILE A 82 3.78 8.68 10.20
CA ILE A 82 4.45 8.11 9.03
C ILE A 82 4.27 6.58 9.02
N GLY A 83 4.35 5.96 7.85
CA GLY A 83 4.06 4.53 7.70
C GLY A 83 2.56 4.25 7.55
N TRP A 84 2.12 3.05 7.92
CA TRP A 84 0.73 2.65 7.73
C TRP A 84 0.19 1.86 8.91
N ASN A 85 -1.04 2.14 9.31
CA ASN A 85 -1.83 1.22 10.12
C ASN A 85 -3.25 1.16 9.55
N GLU A 86 -3.72 -0.05 9.24
CA GLU A 86 -5.04 -0.26 8.63
C GLU A 86 -6.20 0.19 9.53
N THR A 87 -5.98 0.25 10.84
CA THR A 87 -6.99 0.65 11.84
C THR A 87 -7.08 2.16 12.04
N TRP A 88 -6.19 2.95 11.42
CA TRP A 88 -6.25 4.41 11.51
C TRP A 88 -7.51 4.97 10.83
N PRO A 89 -8.04 6.11 11.33
CA PRO A 89 -9.09 6.83 10.62
C PRO A 89 -8.58 7.32 9.26
N GLU A 90 -9.49 7.57 8.32
CA GLU A 90 -9.17 7.91 6.94
C GLU A 90 -8.29 9.17 6.83
N GLU A 91 -8.55 10.17 7.68
CA GLU A 91 -7.77 11.41 7.73
C GLU A 91 -6.30 11.13 8.10
N ALA A 92 -6.06 10.21 9.02
CA ALA A 92 -4.72 9.80 9.43
C ALA A 92 -4.01 8.99 8.32
N LYS A 93 -4.75 8.10 7.62
CA LYS A 93 -4.22 7.38 6.45
C LYS A 93 -3.80 8.36 5.35
N ILE A 94 -4.62 9.37 5.07
CA ILE A 94 -4.32 10.45 4.11
C ILE A 94 -3.06 11.21 4.52
N GLU A 95 -2.96 11.67 5.77
CA GLU A 95 -1.80 12.44 6.24
C GLU A 95 -0.49 11.62 6.20
N ALA A 96 -0.57 10.32 6.46
CA ALA A 96 0.56 9.42 6.37
C ALA A 96 1.10 9.30 4.93
N VAL A 97 0.21 9.23 3.93
CA VAL A 97 0.60 9.14 2.51
C VAL A 97 0.90 10.50 1.88
N ARG A 98 0.41 11.61 2.47
CA ARG A 98 0.61 13.00 2.02
C ARG A 98 2.00 13.55 2.37
N GLY A 99 3.03 12.75 2.11
CA GLY A 99 4.43 13.12 2.31
C GLY A 99 4.99 14.09 1.28
N TRP A 100 6.18 14.61 1.60
CA TRP A 100 7.05 15.27 0.65
C TRP A 100 7.80 14.20 -0.17
N TRP A 101 7.36 13.98 -1.39
CA TRP A 101 7.88 12.94 -2.28
C TRP A 101 8.82 13.52 -3.33
N LYS A 102 9.84 12.75 -3.72
CA LYS A 102 10.63 13.06 -4.91
C LYS A 102 9.93 12.43 -6.12
N VAL A 103 9.43 13.26 -7.03
CA VAL A 103 8.65 12.85 -8.21
C VAL A 103 9.21 13.52 -9.45
N ALA A 104 9.47 12.75 -10.50
CA ALA A 104 10.16 13.24 -11.69
C ALA A 104 9.25 14.07 -12.63
N TRP A 105 7.92 13.88 -12.61
CA TRP A 105 6.94 14.69 -13.36
C TRP A 105 5.64 14.86 -12.55
N PRO A 106 5.65 15.70 -11.51
CA PRO A 106 4.53 15.80 -10.58
C PRO A 106 3.26 16.36 -11.23
N ASP A 107 3.39 17.24 -12.22
CA ASP A 107 2.23 17.87 -12.87
C ASP A 107 1.45 16.88 -13.77
N GLN A 108 2.08 15.79 -14.20
CA GLN A 108 1.41 14.73 -14.98
C GLN A 108 0.64 13.74 -14.10
N LEU A 109 0.77 13.83 -12.77
CA LEU A 109 0.01 13.01 -11.83
C LEU A 109 -1.26 13.70 -11.33
N VAL A 110 -1.48 14.95 -11.74
CA VAL A 110 -2.68 15.71 -11.43
C VAL A 110 -3.91 14.96 -11.98
N GLY A 111 -4.87 14.65 -11.12
CA GLY A 111 -6.04 13.83 -11.45
C GLY A 111 -5.84 12.32 -11.44
N GLU A 112 -4.59 11.84 -11.41
CA GLU A 112 -4.24 10.42 -11.38
C GLU A 112 -4.38 9.83 -9.98
N ALA A 113 -4.17 8.52 -9.83
CA ALA A 113 -4.28 7.86 -8.53
C ALA A 113 -3.04 8.06 -7.64
N LEU A 114 -3.24 8.16 -6.33
CA LEU A 114 -2.22 7.85 -5.33
C LEU A 114 -2.58 6.50 -4.71
N VAL A 115 -1.64 5.56 -4.73
CA VAL A 115 -1.84 4.19 -4.26
C VAL A 115 -0.87 3.89 -3.12
N ALA A 116 -1.39 3.62 -1.93
CA ALA A 116 -0.58 3.14 -0.82
C ALA A 116 -0.43 1.62 -0.91
N VAL A 117 0.80 1.13 -0.75
CA VAL A 117 1.11 -0.30 -0.77
C VAL A 117 1.92 -0.75 0.43
N VAL A 118 1.52 -1.85 1.04
CA VAL A 118 2.27 -2.56 2.09
C VAL A 118 2.63 -3.93 1.57
N ALA A 119 3.92 -4.26 1.53
CA ALA A 119 4.40 -5.59 1.15
C ALA A 119 3.89 -6.09 -0.23
N GLY A 120 3.48 -5.18 -1.12
CA GLY A 120 2.91 -5.52 -2.41
C GLY A 120 1.38 -5.59 -2.43
N TRP A 121 0.68 -5.40 -1.32
CA TRP A 121 -0.77 -5.25 -1.29
C TRP A 121 -1.18 -3.79 -1.32
N VAL A 122 -2.16 -3.47 -2.16
CA VAL A 122 -2.80 -2.15 -2.14
C VAL A 122 -3.66 -2.04 -0.89
N VAL A 123 -3.41 -1.01 -0.10
CA VAL A 123 -4.07 -0.73 1.19
C VAL A 123 -4.85 0.59 1.19
N GLY A 124 -4.59 1.47 0.22
CA GLY A 124 -5.32 2.72 0.08
C GLY A 124 -5.21 3.27 -1.34
N VAL A 125 -6.27 3.93 -1.79
CA VAL A 125 -6.37 4.55 -3.12
C VAL A 125 -7.06 5.89 -2.97
N TRP A 126 -6.45 6.94 -3.52
CA TRP A 126 -7.00 8.29 -3.56
C TRP A 126 -6.79 8.90 -4.94
N GLN A 127 -7.55 9.94 -5.23
CA GLN A 127 -7.29 10.78 -6.39
C GLN A 127 -6.37 11.94 -6.00
N ILE A 128 -5.35 12.21 -6.82
CA ILE A 128 -4.56 13.43 -6.74
C ILE A 128 -5.41 14.59 -7.28
N GLY A 129 -5.49 15.68 -6.52
CA GLY A 129 -6.25 16.88 -6.88
C GLY A 129 -5.86 17.49 -8.22
N GLN A 130 -6.74 18.34 -8.75
CA GLN A 130 -6.51 19.06 -10.00
C GLN A 130 -5.60 20.29 -9.80
N GLU A 131 -5.38 20.68 -8.55
CA GLU A 131 -4.53 21.81 -8.20
C GLU A 131 -3.03 21.50 -8.40
N PRO A 132 -2.21 22.53 -8.69
CA PRO A 132 -0.77 22.35 -8.74
C PRO A 132 -0.21 21.77 -7.44
N PRO A 133 0.75 20.83 -7.52
CA PRO A 133 1.37 20.27 -6.32
C PRO A 133 2.16 21.34 -5.56
N GLU A 134 2.10 21.27 -4.24
CA GLU A 134 2.95 22.08 -3.38
C GLU A 134 4.41 21.61 -3.54
N ARG A 135 5.36 22.55 -3.54
CA ARG A 135 6.80 22.26 -3.67
C ARG A 135 7.55 22.86 -2.50
N ASN A 136 8.47 22.11 -1.91
CA ASN A 136 9.37 22.62 -0.87
C ASN A 136 10.75 22.98 -1.44
N ASP A 137 11.59 23.61 -0.62
CA ASP A 137 12.95 24.07 -1.00
C ASP A 137 13.88 22.92 -1.42
N ALA A 138 13.58 21.68 -1.01
CA ALA A 138 14.31 20.48 -1.40
C ALA A 138 13.82 19.87 -2.72
N GLY A 139 12.93 20.56 -3.45
CA GLY A 139 12.36 20.09 -4.72
C GLY A 139 11.42 18.88 -4.58
N ARG A 140 10.95 18.59 -3.37
CA ARG A 140 9.95 17.55 -3.13
C ARG A 140 8.55 18.12 -3.28
N VAL A 141 7.62 17.25 -3.66
CA VAL A 141 6.23 17.63 -3.92
C VAL A 141 5.28 17.02 -2.90
N ARG A 142 4.21 17.73 -2.62
CA ARG A 142 3.06 17.25 -1.84
C ARG A 142 1.79 17.52 -2.63
N PHE A 143 0.94 16.50 -2.71
CA PHE A 143 -0.34 16.59 -3.43
C PHE A 143 -1.48 16.81 -2.46
N ARG A 144 -2.54 17.47 -2.93
CA ARG A 144 -3.85 17.39 -2.30
C ARG A 144 -4.51 16.08 -2.72
N LEU A 145 -5.18 15.41 -1.78
CA LEU A 145 -5.83 14.13 -2.02
C LEU A 145 -7.35 14.26 -1.87
N HIS A 146 -8.06 13.54 -2.72
CA HIS A 146 -9.52 13.43 -2.75
C HIS A 146 -9.92 11.94 -2.74
N PRO A 147 -11.19 11.62 -2.44
CA PRO A 147 -11.69 10.27 -2.64
C PRO A 147 -11.39 9.76 -4.05
N ALA A 148 -10.93 8.52 -4.17
CA ALA A 148 -10.69 7.91 -5.47
C ALA A 148 -11.97 7.86 -6.30
N THR A 149 -11.81 8.03 -7.62
CA THR A 149 -12.91 7.81 -8.56
C THR A 149 -13.29 6.32 -8.60
N PRO A 150 -14.53 5.96 -9.00
CA PRO A 150 -14.92 4.56 -9.14
C PRO A 150 -13.97 3.76 -10.02
N ALA A 151 -13.51 4.35 -11.14
CA ALA A 151 -12.57 3.70 -12.04
C ALA A 151 -11.21 3.40 -11.37
N GLN A 152 -10.69 4.33 -10.55
CA GLN A 152 -9.44 4.12 -9.80
C GLN A 152 -9.60 3.04 -8.73
N THR A 153 -10.73 3.06 -8.00
CA THR A 153 -11.05 2.03 -7.01
C THR A 153 -11.15 0.66 -7.68
N ASP A 154 -11.91 0.51 -8.76
CA ASP A 154 -12.07 -0.77 -9.47
C ASP A 154 -10.73 -1.31 -10.00
N TYR A 155 -9.85 -0.39 -10.41
CA TYR A 155 -8.55 -0.74 -10.95
C TYR A 155 -7.56 -1.21 -9.87
N PHE A 156 -7.46 -0.48 -8.75
CA PHE A 156 -6.42 -0.69 -7.74
C PHE A 156 -6.88 -1.40 -6.47
N ALA A 157 -8.13 -1.22 -6.05
CA ALA A 157 -8.60 -1.77 -4.78
C ALA A 157 -8.58 -3.29 -4.78
N ARG A 158 -8.22 -3.88 -3.64
CA ARG A 158 -8.10 -5.34 -3.47
C ARG A 158 -7.17 -5.99 -4.51
N ARG A 159 -6.13 -5.26 -4.94
CA ARG A 159 -5.08 -5.78 -5.82
C ARG A 159 -3.74 -5.89 -5.12
N THR A 160 -2.82 -6.59 -5.78
CA THR A 160 -1.40 -6.60 -5.46
C THR A 160 -0.62 -5.84 -6.53
N LEU A 161 0.49 -5.21 -6.14
CA LEU A 161 1.34 -4.42 -7.00
C LEU A 161 2.80 -4.80 -6.71
N SER A 162 3.41 -5.52 -7.66
CA SER A 162 4.82 -5.87 -7.58
C SER A 162 5.63 -4.73 -8.18
N LEU A 163 6.38 -4.03 -7.33
CA LEU A 163 7.27 -2.97 -7.74
C LEU A 163 8.72 -3.47 -7.68
N PRO A 164 9.57 -3.22 -8.70
CA PRO A 164 10.99 -3.51 -8.61
C PRO A 164 11.63 -2.74 -7.44
N ALA A 165 12.66 -3.29 -6.80
CA ALA A 165 13.28 -2.71 -5.60
C ALA A 165 13.72 -1.23 -5.81
N GLY A 166 13.61 -0.40 -4.76
CA GLY A 166 13.95 1.04 -4.77
C GLY A 166 12.74 1.99 -4.82
N PRO A 167 12.88 3.27 -4.39
CA PRO A 167 11.82 4.28 -4.53
C PRO A 167 11.55 4.54 -6.01
N ALA A 168 10.64 3.77 -6.61
CA ALA A 168 10.25 3.93 -7.99
C ALA A 168 9.14 4.99 -8.06
N ALA A 169 9.53 6.25 -8.19
CA ALA A 169 8.73 7.13 -9.05
C ALA A 169 8.90 6.53 -10.45
N LEU A 170 8.00 5.61 -10.85
CA LEU A 170 8.05 5.05 -12.19
C LEU A 170 7.93 6.22 -13.16
N PRO A 171 8.95 6.45 -14.02
CA PRO A 171 8.91 7.56 -14.92
C PRO A 171 7.78 7.41 -15.92
N ILE A 172 6.97 8.46 -16.06
CA ILE A 172 5.85 8.46 -16.98
C ILE A 172 6.41 8.35 -18.40
N GLY A 173 6.11 7.24 -19.07
CA GLY A 173 6.44 7.03 -20.48
C GLY A 173 7.76 6.31 -20.79
N VAL A 174 8.43 5.68 -19.82
CA VAL A 174 9.55 4.78 -20.13
C VAL A 174 9.06 3.33 -20.11
N PRO A 175 9.26 2.53 -21.17
CA PRO A 175 8.83 1.14 -21.20
C PRO A 175 9.50 0.34 -20.07
N PHE A 176 8.70 -0.51 -19.43
CA PHE A 176 9.18 -1.52 -18.49
C PHE A 176 10.15 -2.46 -19.22
N ARG A 177 11.45 -2.33 -18.94
CA ARG A 177 12.45 -3.35 -19.30
C ARG A 177 12.52 -4.38 -18.18
N GLY A 178 11.57 -5.30 -18.18
CA GLY A 178 11.76 -6.59 -17.54
C GLY A 178 12.36 -7.53 -18.57
N GLU A 179 13.68 -7.71 -18.54
CA GLU A 179 14.42 -8.87 -19.07
C GLU A 179 15.93 -8.58 -18.97
N THR A 180 16.57 -9.18 -17.96
CA THR A 180 17.71 -10.12 -18.05
C THR A 180 17.91 -10.76 -16.70
#